data_AF-A0A537R209-F1
#
_entry.id   AF-A0A537R209-F1
#
_cell.length_a   1.000
_cell.length_b   1.000
_cell.length_c   1.000
_cell.angle_alpha   90.00
_cell.angle_beta   90.00
_cell.angle_gamma   90.00
#
_symmetry.space_group_name_H-M   'P 1'
#
loop_
_entity.id
_entity.type
_entity.pdbx_description
1 polymer ?
#
loop_
_entity_poly.entity_id
_entity_poly.type
_entity_poly.pdbx_seq_one_letter_code
_entity_poly.pdbx_strand_id
1 'polypeptide(L)' 'MAWGRSTTDPTTDAVAPEVVAAFEKAQKAGLDTKECYMAAVEAWRRAHPDQTLAYASQQAVEVILRSKVRLRIVA' A
#
# COMPACT_ATOMS: atom_id res chain seq x y z
N MET A 1 28.80 -9.80 8.32
CA MET A 1 27.92 -9.38 7.21
C MET A 1 26.48 -9.55 7.65
N ALA A 2 25.90 -8.53 8.27
CA ALA A 2 24.47 -8.52 8.55
C ALA A 2 23.78 -8.02 7.28
N TRP A 3 23.26 -8.93 6.45
CA TRP A 3 22.27 -8.57 5.42
C TRP A 3 20.94 -8.32 6.13
N GLY A 4 20.92 -7.27 6.96
CA GLY A 4 19.67 -6.65 7.36
C GLY A 4 19.11 -6.03 6.10
N ARG A 5 18.22 -6.75 5.43
CA ARG A 5 17.28 -6.13 4.51
C ARG A 5 16.56 -5.11 5.37
N SER A 6 17.01 -3.85 5.36
CA SER A 6 16.22 -2.74 5.87
C SER A 6 15.02 -2.66 4.94
N THR A 7 14.07 -3.57 5.15
CA THR A 7 12.71 -3.47 4.67
C THR A 7 12.18 -2.25 5.41
N THR A 8 12.44 -1.07 4.85
CA THR A 8 11.81 0.18 5.27
C THR A 8 10.34 -0.14 5.40
N ASP A 9 9.80 0.01 6.61
CA ASP A 9 8.39 -0.28 6.87
C ASP A 9 7.57 0.58 5.88
N PRO A 10 6.85 -0.01 4.93
CA PRO A 10 6.15 0.78 3.92
C PRO A 10 5.07 1.68 4.51
N THR A 11 4.63 1.42 5.75
CA THR A 11 3.70 2.30 6.46
C THR A 11 4.36 3.59 6.95
N THR A 12 5.69 3.67 6.95
CA THR A 12 6.46 4.88 7.26
C THR A 12 6.77 5.70 6.01
N ASP A 13 6.49 5.17 4.82
CA ASP A 13 6.67 5.88 3.56
C ASP A 13 5.67 7.03 3.44
N ALA A 14 6.13 8.16 2.90
CA ALA A 14 5.30 9.35 2.70
C ALA A 14 4.10 9.09 1.76
N VAL A 15 4.19 8.08 0.87
CA VAL A 15 3.11 7.70 -0.04
C VAL A 15 2.06 6.80 0.63
N ALA A 16 2.33 6.22 1.80
CA ALA A 16 1.40 5.33 2.50
C ALA A 16 -0.03 5.90 2.69
N PRO A 17 -0.24 7.15 3.13
CA PRO A 17 -1.60 7.71 3.23
C PRO A 17 -2.29 7.83 1.87
N GLU A 18 -1.56 8.16 0.81
CA GLU A 18 -2.12 8.26 -0.55
C GLU A 18 -2.57 6.89 -1.07
N VAL A 19 -1.79 5.84 -0.79
CA VAL A 19 -2.09 4.45 -1.15
C VAL A 19 -3.36 3.97 -0.46
N VAL A 20 -3.51 4.28 0.84
CA VAL A 20 -4.75 3.98 1.58
C VAL A 20 -5.92 4.77 1.01
N ALA A 21 -5.74 6.07 0.75
CA ALA A 21 -6.80 6.92 0.21
C ALA A 21 -7.27 6.45 -1.18
N ALA A 22 -6.35 6.01 -2.05
CA ALA A 22 -6.68 5.44 -3.36
C ALA A 22 -7.52 4.16 -3.23
N PHE A 23 -7.12 3.27 -2.32
CA PHE A 23 -7.86 2.04 -2.02
C PHE A 23 -9.26 2.33 -1.45
N GLU A 24 -9.38 3.26 -0.51
CA GLU A 24 -10.67 3.66 0.07
C GLU A 24 -11.58 4.34 -0.93
N LYS A 25 -11.03 5.19 -1.81
CA LYS A 25 -11.79 5.83 -2.89
C LYS A 25 -12.36 4.78 -3.85
N ALA A 26 -11.56 3.79 -4.23
CA ALA A 26 -12.01 2.69 -5.06
C ALA A 26 -13.10 1.84 -4.39
N GLN A 27 -12.96 1.53 -3.10
CA GLN A 27 -14.01 0.84 -2.33
C GLN A 27 -15.30 1.67 -2.26
N LYS A 28 -15.20 2.98 -2.00
CA LYS A 28 -16.35 3.89 -1.95
C LYS A 28 -17.06 4.02 -3.30
N ALA A 29 -16.32 3.86 -4.39
CA ALA A 29 -16.87 3.82 -5.75
C ALA A 29 -17.55 2.48 -6.08
N GLY A 30 -17.50 1.49 -5.18
CA GLY A 30 -18.11 0.17 -5.39
C GLY A 30 -17.34 -0.71 -6.36
N LEU A 31 -16.05 -0.42 -6.59
CA LEU A 31 -15.21 -1.21 -7.48
C LEU A 31 -14.91 -2.59 -6.89
N ASP A 32 -14.54 -3.53 -7.75
CA ASP A 32 -14.15 -4.87 -7.32
C ASP A 32 -12.90 -4.81 -6.44
N THR A 33 -12.74 -5.81 -5.57
CA THR A 33 -11.60 -5.89 -4.64
C THR A 33 -10.26 -5.83 -5.39
N LYS A 34 -10.18 -6.48 -6.56
CA LYS A 34 -8.98 -6.44 -7.42
C LYS A 34 -8.67 -5.01 -7.89
N GLU A 35 -9.67 -4.27 -8.31
CA GLU A 35 -9.51 -2.88 -8.78
C GLU A 35 -9.14 -1.94 -7.64
N CYS A 36 -9.68 -2.17 -6.44
CA CYS A 36 -9.27 -1.44 -5.24
C CYS A 36 -7.78 -1.60 -4.95
N TYR A 37 -7.26 -2.83 -5.00
CA TYR A 37 -5.82 -3.06 -4.83
C TYR A 37 -5.01 -2.46 -5.97
N MET A 38 -5.44 -2.58 -7.23
CA MET A 38 -4.73 -1.96 -8.36
C MET A 38 -4.61 -0.44 -8.22
N ALA A 39 -5.66 0.25 -7.79
CA ALA A 39 -5.63 1.70 -7.54
C ALA A 39 -4.54 2.08 -6.52
N ALA A 40 -4.37 1.25 -5.48
CA ALA A 40 -3.35 1.46 -4.47
C ALA A 40 -1.92 1.16 -4.98
N VAL A 41 -1.76 0.11 -5.80
CA VAL A 41 -0.49 -0.22 -6.45
C VAL A 41 -0.06 0.88 -7.42
N GLU A 42 -1.01 1.45 -8.17
CA GLU A 42 -0.73 2.58 -9.06
C GLU A 42 -0.27 3.82 -8.29
N ALA A 43 -0.91 4.14 -7.15
CA ALA A 43 -0.48 5.23 -6.28
C ALA A 43 0.96 5.02 -5.79
N TRP A 44 1.29 3.82 -5.30
CA TRP A 44 2.64 3.47 -4.87
C TRP A 44 3.66 3.59 -6.01
N ARG A 45 3.32 3.07 -7.20
CA ARG A 45 4.22 3.06 -8.36
C ARG A 45 4.52 4.46 -8.91
N ARG A 46 3.58 5.40 -8.78
CA ARG A 46 3.82 6.80 -9.19
C ARG A 46 4.90 7.46 -8.32
N ALA A 47 4.95 7.15 -7.03
CA ALA A 47 5.98 7.66 -6.12
C ALA A 47 7.31 6.90 -6.26
N HIS A 48 7.25 5.61 -6.64
CA HIS A 48 8.42 4.73 -6.75
C HIS A 48 8.55 4.11 -8.15
N PRO A 49 8.88 4.91 -9.19
CA PRO A 49 8.93 4.43 -10.57
C PRO A 49 10.04 3.39 -10.80
N ASP A 50 11.09 3.41 -9.98
CA ASP A 50 12.23 2.50 -10.06
C ASP A 50 11.95 1.09 -9.51
N GLN A 51 10.82 0.90 -8.82
CA GLN A 51 10.45 -0.39 -8.26
C GLN A 51 9.81 -1.30 -9.30
N THR A 52 10.11 -2.60 -9.21
CA THR A 52 9.41 -3.60 -10.02
C THR A 52 7.94 -3.64 -9.63
N LEU A 53 7.07 -3.98 -10.58
CA LEU A 53 5.63 -4.08 -10.35
C LEU A 53 5.30 -5.04 -9.20
N ALA A 54 6.02 -6.16 -9.12
CA ALA A 54 5.85 -7.15 -8.05
C ALA A 54 6.20 -6.56 -6.67
N TYR A 55 7.30 -5.81 -6.57
CA TYR A 55 7.71 -5.19 -5.32
C TYR A 55 6.76 -4.07 -4.91
N ALA A 56 6.39 -3.17 -5.83
CA ALA A 56 5.40 -2.12 -5.58
C ALA A 56 4.05 -2.70 -5.13
N SER A 57 3.62 -3.82 -5.73
CA SER A 57 2.40 -4.51 -5.34
C SER A 57 2.46 -5.03 -3.91
N GLN A 58 3.58 -5.65 -3.53
CA GLN A 58 3.78 -6.15 -2.18
C GLN A 58 3.75 -5.02 -1.15
N GLN A 59 4.44 -3.91 -1.42
CA GLN A 59 4.48 -2.76 -0.51
C GLN A 59 3.08 -2.15 -0.33
N ALA A 60 2.35 -1.89 -1.43
CA ALA A 60 1.01 -1.31 -1.36
C ALA A 60 0.03 -2.20 -0.58
N VAL A 61 0.06 -3.52 -0.79
CA VAL A 61 -0.78 -4.47 -0.05
C VAL A 61 -0.40 -4.47 1.44
N GLU A 62 0.88 -4.44 1.77
CA GLU A 62 1.34 -4.38 3.15
C GLU A 62 0.84 -3.11 3.88
N VAL A 63 0.89 -1.95 3.21
CA VAL A 63 0.31 -0.70 3.76
C VAL A 63 -1.17 -0.85 4.07
N ILE A 64 -1.96 -1.36 3.12
CA ILE A 64 -3.42 -1.48 3.27
C ILE A 64 -3.75 -2.44 4.41
N LEU A 65 -3.10 -3.61 4.47
CA LEU A 65 -3.35 -4.61 5.50
C LEU A 65 -3.00 -4.07 6.88
N ARG A 66 -1.82 -3.44 7.04
CA ARG A 66 -1.42 -2.84 8.33
C ARG A 66 -2.32 -1.69 8.74
N SER A 67 -2.77 -0.86 7.79
CA SER A 67 -3.73 0.21 8.06
C SER A 67 -5.07 -0.36 8.57
N LYS A 68 -5.63 -1.36 7.87
CA LYS A 68 -6.88 -2.02 8.27
C LYS A 68 -6.78 -2.76 9.61
N VAL A 69 -5.64 -3.38 9.91
CA VAL A 69 -5.41 -4.03 11.22
C VAL A 69 -5.33 -2.99 12.34
N ARG A 70 -4.64 -1.87 12.13
CA ARG A 70 -4.62 -0.76 13.11
C ARG A 70 -6.03 -0.22 13.39
N LEU A 71 -6.86 -0.07 12.37
CA LEU A 71 -8.26 0.35 12.53
C LEU A 71 -9.10 -0.62 13.39
N ARG A 72 -8.79 -1.92 13.39
CA ARG A 72 -9.51 -2.92 14.20
C ARG A 72 -9.07 -2.97 15.67
N ILE A 73 -7.89 -2.47 16.00
CA ILE A 73 -7.36 -2.45 17.38
C ILE A 73 -7.89 -1.22 18.14
N VAL A 74 -8.26 -0.16 17.42
CA VAL A 74 -8.71 1.11 17.98
C VAL A 74 -10.25 1.28 17.92
N ALA A 75 -10.96 0.29 17.36
CA ALA A 75 -12.43 0.23 17.32
C ALA A 75 -12.97 -0.64 18.47
#